data_AF-A0A0W0CB51-F1
#
_entry.id   AF-A0A0W0CB51-F1
#
_cell.length_a   1.000
_cell.length_b   1.000
_cell.length_c   1.000
_cell.angle_alpha   90.00
_cell.angle_beta   90.00
_cell.angle_gamma   90.00
#
_symmetry.space_group_name_H-M   'P 1'
#
loop_
_entity.id
_entity.type
_entity.pdbx_description
1 polymer ?
#
loop_
_entity_poly.entity_id
_entity_poly.type
_entity_poly.pdbx_seq_one_letter_code
_entity_poly.pdbx_strand_id
1 'polypeptide(L)'
;MVQADERTEVRYLLNLLRSSGHRSNKALHMSLIGNLVYYVPRLKDPKLLAQLANALFDSTLWFQEDVDPSRLLDMAQGMFYWKLEISEPTLPIEEFYSIWNNIFCENQGWSVYKLAILSGACSTLDRYTQLQSQYYIVESPRWIDGLYQNWKYNIFLRSWSQFLSKSSDDSKKDVPRIEVLCLLYCPISRHHDVSRCHAQNVHFPLSFVIIALINLAIVYAIDHPPEDEFLSRNINQVARTLQILLPQCDNPKEISMVLDELCVACFNISYKESSSDMPNKDYSGVKYYSNTLLTFTLIFKGILDTKMKKPKTIFYQILTCMYYLNFIALNFGTIGFESYEYTHNASIAGITSSGDQLTVYSNLLSTFNNNIWHTLKYPNKINDAKLLFLLDFLKRSIEITSLDFGSRMSTSDFINNTILPLKMQYLNSQDETIRDSMHSVMLAVFLNNSSGYELMAWQRKSFLNYLSTAVEQYVIHNMLKPEQIIHIYQSMAFRMTILDKIKLEDEECTLVRETLNYTYLQVKNAKFKEQKITLLKCLIYMIPYINHAYILVWLNNIMQLFDQELGVTTPDDQQLLYNTLWEVIPLVKSTDAALIWWYSTIVPRIRHSKL
;
A
#
# COMPACT_ATOMS: atom_id res chain seq x y z
N MET A 1 -5.23 18.25 -54.98
CA MET A 1 -6.38 18.96 -54.37
C MET A 1 -6.30 19.07 -52.85
N VAL A 2 -5.85 18.04 -52.11
CA VAL A 2 -5.77 18.04 -50.62
C VAL A 2 -4.85 19.14 -50.03
N GLN A 3 -3.72 19.49 -50.67
CA GLN A 3 -2.79 20.52 -50.16
C GLN A 3 -3.30 21.97 -50.19
N ALA A 4 -4.31 22.28 -51.00
CA ALA A 4 -4.86 23.63 -51.11
C ALA A 4 -5.83 23.96 -49.95
N ASP A 5 -6.56 22.95 -49.47
CA ASP A 5 -7.44 23.06 -48.29
C ASP A 5 -6.64 23.25 -47.00
N GLU A 6 -5.61 22.42 -46.79
CA GLU A 6 -4.77 22.44 -45.59
C GLU A 6 -4.10 23.82 -45.38
N ARG A 7 -3.63 24.47 -46.46
CA ARG A 7 -3.07 25.82 -46.39
C ARG A 7 -4.12 26.89 -46.05
N THR A 8 -5.37 26.67 -46.42
CA THR A 8 -6.46 27.63 -46.19
C THR A 8 -6.95 27.54 -44.75
N GLU A 9 -7.08 26.32 -44.23
CA GLU A 9 -7.43 26.03 -42.83
C GLU A 9 -6.34 26.51 -41.85
N VAL A 10 -5.05 26.26 -42.16
CA VAL A 10 -3.94 26.74 -41.32
C VAL A 10 -3.83 28.27 -41.33
N ARG A 11 -4.12 28.93 -42.46
CA ARG A 11 -4.19 30.39 -42.52
C ARG A 11 -5.36 30.95 -41.71
N TYR A 12 -6.49 30.24 -41.68
CA TYR A 12 -7.62 30.60 -40.81
C TYR A 12 -7.22 30.51 -39.33
N LEU A 13 -6.56 29.44 -38.92
CA LEU A 13 -6.02 29.29 -37.54
C LEU A 13 -5.03 30.40 -37.19
N LEU A 14 -4.10 30.74 -38.10
CA LEU A 14 -3.16 31.84 -37.95
C LEU A 14 -3.86 33.19 -37.72
N ASN A 15 -4.89 33.50 -38.50
CA ASN A 15 -5.65 34.73 -38.36
C ASN A 15 -6.42 34.76 -37.03
N LEU A 16 -6.98 33.62 -36.61
CA LEU A 16 -7.69 33.49 -35.35
C LEU A 16 -6.74 33.72 -34.16
N LEU A 17 -5.56 33.08 -34.14
CA LEU A 17 -4.57 33.21 -33.07
C LEU A 17 -3.99 34.62 -32.94
N ARG A 18 -3.92 35.36 -34.04
CA ARG A 18 -3.48 36.76 -34.08
C ARG A 18 -4.58 37.76 -33.73
N SER A 19 -5.84 37.33 -33.65
CA SER A 19 -6.95 38.23 -33.36
C SER A 19 -6.94 38.62 -31.88
N SER A 20 -6.95 39.92 -31.60
CA SER A 20 -6.82 40.48 -30.25
C SER A 20 -8.18 40.78 -29.57
N GLY A 21 -9.31 40.42 -30.19
CA GLY A 21 -10.62 40.98 -29.82
C GLY A 21 -11.84 40.05 -29.80
N HIS A 22 -11.68 38.72 -29.94
CA HIS A 22 -12.82 37.82 -29.81
C HIS A 22 -13.04 37.45 -28.34
N ARG A 23 -14.26 37.68 -27.82
CA ARG A 23 -14.73 37.01 -26.60
C ARG A 23 -14.88 35.54 -26.94
N SER A 24 -13.87 34.73 -26.64
CA SER A 24 -13.91 33.30 -26.91
C SER A 24 -14.68 32.58 -25.82
N ASN A 25 -15.57 31.68 -26.23
CA ASN A 25 -16.25 30.76 -25.32
C ASN A 25 -15.41 29.46 -25.22
N LYS A 26 -15.56 28.71 -24.13
CA LYS A 26 -14.89 27.43 -23.86
C LYS A 26 -14.92 26.45 -25.04
N ALA A 27 -16.04 26.39 -25.76
CA ALA A 27 -16.18 25.54 -26.96
C ALA A 27 -15.21 25.93 -28.09
N LEU A 28 -15.00 27.24 -28.31
CA LEU A 28 -14.07 27.72 -29.33
C LEU A 28 -12.61 27.41 -28.96
N HIS A 29 -12.25 27.54 -27.68
CA HIS A 29 -10.92 27.13 -27.20
C HIS A 29 -10.68 25.63 -27.38
N MET A 30 -11.66 24.78 -27.07
CA MET A 30 -11.55 23.33 -27.25
C MET A 30 -11.36 22.95 -28.72
N SER A 31 -12.15 23.53 -29.62
CA SER A 31 -11.99 23.31 -31.07
C SER A 31 -10.65 23.82 -31.60
N LEU A 32 -10.20 24.99 -31.13
CA LEU A 32 -8.90 25.55 -31.49
C LEU A 32 -7.75 24.63 -31.05
N ILE A 33 -7.77 24.16 -29.80
CA ILE A 33 -6.79 23.21 -29.26
C ILE A 33 -6.78 21.92 -30.09
N GLY A 34 -7.95 21.33 -30.38
CA GLY A 34 -8.05 20.11 -31.16
C GLY A 34 -7.47 20.26 -32.57
N ASN A 35 -7.80 21.35 -33.26
CA ASN A 35 -7.25 21.66 -34.58
C ASN A 35 -5.74 21.87 -34.52
N LEU A 36 -5.25 22.60 -33.51
CA LEU A 36 -3.82 22.84 -33.31
C LEU A 36 -3.03 21.53 -33.10
N VAL A 37 -3.54 20.61 -32.27
CA VAL A 37 -2.95 19.27 -32.09
C VAL A 37 -2.92 18.48 -33.40
N TYR A 38 -3.94 18.62 -34.24
CA TYR A 38 -4.03 17.93 -35.52
C TYR A 38 -3.07 18.47 -36.58
N TYR A 39 -3.08 19.79 -36.82
CA TYR A 39 -2.33 20.39 -37.95
C TYR A 39 -0.86 20.63 -37.65
N VAL A 40 -0.48 21.13 -36.46
CA VAL A 40 0.91 21.48 -36.12
C VAL A 40 1.92 20.36 -36.44
N PRO A 41 1.72 19.10 -36.04
CA PRO A 41 2.69 18.04 -36.31
C PRO A 41 2.73 17.59 -37.79
N ARG A 42 1.68 17.86 -38.57
CA ARG A 42 1.51 17.43 -39.97
C ARG A 42 2.05 18.43 -41.00
N LEU A 43 2.34 19.65 -40.57
CA LEU A 43 2.85 20.69 -41.47
C LEU A 43 4.17 20.28 -42.13
N LYS A 44 4.24 20.55 -43.45
CA LYS A 44 5.39 20.25 -44.31
C LYS A 44 6.25 21.48 -44.63
N ASP A 45 5.71 22.68 -44.47
CA ASP A 45 6.39 23.93 -44.75
C ASP A 45 6.98 24.50 -43.45
N PRO A 46 8.31 24.61 -43.32
CA PRO A 46 8.95 25.05 -42.09
C PRO A 46 8.65 26.52 -41.79
N LYS A 47 8.45 27.36 -42.81
CA LYS A 47 8.11 28.78 -42.62
C LYS A 47 6.69 28.91 -42.09
N LEU A 48 5.76 28.12 -42.62
CA LEU A 48 4.37 28.12 -42.16
C LEU A 48 4.26 27.59 -40.73
N LEU A 49 5.00 26.52 -40.40
CA LEU A 49 5.08 26.00 -39.03
C LEU A 49 5.66 27.05 -38.08
N ALA A 50 6.76 27.72 -38.43
CA ALA A 50 7.34 28.77 -37.61
C ALA A 50 6.37 29.94 -37.38
N GLN A 51 5.62 30.35 -38.40
CA GLN A 51 4.59 31.39 -38.26
C GLN A 51 3.46 30.96 -37.33
N LEU A 52 2.97 29.72 -37.48
CA LEU A 52 1.89 29.18 -36.66
C LEU A 52 2.33 28.98 -35.21
N ALA A 53 3.51 28.43 -34.98
CA ALA A 53 4.04 28.20 -33.66
C ALA A 53 4.32 29.52 -32.91
N ASN A 54 4.85 30.54 -33.60
CA ASN A 54 4.96 31.90 -33.02
C ASN A 54 3.58 32.50 -32.68
N ALA A 55 2.64 32.44 -33.63
CA ALA A 55 1.29 32.98 -33.40
C ALA A 55 0.57 32.24 -32.25
N LEU A 56 0.80 30.93 -32.13
CA LEU A 56 0.29 30.13 -31.03
C LEU A 56 0.94 30.54 -29.72
N PHE A 57 2.26 30.60 -29.65
CA PHE A 57 2.99 30.85 -28.40
C PHE A 57 2.73 32.24 -27.81
N ASP A 58 2.54 33.25 -28.67
CA ASP A 58 2.28 34.64 -28.29
C ASP A 58 0.81 35.06 -28.34
N SER A 59 -0.12 34.11 -28.56
CA SER A 59 -1.54 34.46 -28.69
C SER A 59 -2.12 35.06 -27.41
N THR A 60 -2.78 36.21 -27.53
CA THR A 60 -3.51 36.84 -26.42
C THR A 60 -4.77 36.07 -26.01
N LEU A 61 -5.24 35.12 -26.84
CA LEU A 61 -6.41 34.29 -26.56
C LEU A 61 -6.23 33.42 -25.32
N TRP A 62 -4.99 33.08 -24.96
CA TRP A 62 -4.71 32.25 -23.78
C TRP A 62 -4.86 33.00 -22.46
N PHE A 63 -4.78 34.33 -22.49
CA PHE A 63 -4.78 35.17 -21.29
C PHE A 63 -6.20 35.59 -20.87
N GLN A 64 -7.23 35.00 -21.47
CA GLN A 64 -8.62 35.23 -21.08
C GLN A 64 -8.98 34.37 -19.86
N GLU A 65 -9.89 34.87 -19.00
CA GLU A 65 -10.21 34.28 -17.68
C GLU A 65 -10.65 32.79 -17.73
N ASP A 66 -11.16 32.32 -18.86
CA ASP A 66 -11.73 30.97 -19.01
C ASP A 66 -10.72 29.88 -19.46
N VAL A 67 -9.47 30.24 -19.75
CA VAL A 67 -8.47 29.27 -20.26
C VAL A 67 -7.73 28.62 -19.11
N ASP A 68 -7.91 27.31 -18.95
CA ASP A 68 -7.14 26.49 -18.03
C ASP A 68 -5.73 26.20 -18.60
N PRO A 69 -4.63 26.61 -17.95
CA PRO A 69 -3.26 26.33 -18.39
C PRO A 69 -3.01 24.84 -18.63
N SER A 70 -3.69 23.97 -17.89
CA SER A 70 -3.55 22.52 -18.00
C SER A 70 -3.95 21.99 -19.38
N ARG A 71 -4.90 22.65 -20.06
CA ARG A 71 -5.31 22.32 -21.44
C ARG A 71 -4.23 22.67 -22.46
N LEU A 72 -3.43 23.71 -22.21
CA LEU A 72 -2.31 24.06 -23.08
C LEU A 72 -1.13 23.10 -22.92
N LEU A 73 -0.96 22.54 -21.72
CA LEU A 73 -0.04 21.42 -21.48
C LEU A 73 -0.48 20.20 -22.30
N ASP A 74 -1.74 19.77 -22.16
CA ASP A 74 -2.29 18.63 -22.93
C ASP A 74 -2.14 18.86 -24.44
N MET A 75 -2.39 20.09 -24.91
CA MET A 75 -2.24 20.48 -26.31
C MET A 75 -0.79 20.31 -26.80
N ALA A 76 0.17 20.90 -26.09
CA ALA A 76 1.57 20.83 -26.50
C ALA A 76 2.12 19.41 -26.40
N GLN A 77 1.75 18.66 -25.36
CA GLN A 77 2.08 17.24 -25.25
C GLN A 77 1.53 16.46 -26.45
N GLY A 78 0.27 16.69 -26.82
CA GLY A 78 -0.36 16.08 -27.99
C GLY A 78 0.38 16.39 -29.30
N MET A 79 0.73 17.66 -29.54
CA MET A 79 1.48 18.06 -30.73
C MET A 79 2.81 17.31 -30.86
N PHE A 80 3.59 17.26 -29.78
CA PHE A 80 4.90 16.61 -29.78
C PHE A 80 4.77 15.09 -29.88
N TYR A 81 3.80 14.46 -29.20
CA TYR A 81 3.54 13.02 -29.35
C TYR A 81 3.16 12.64 -30.76
N TRP A 82 2.17 13.32 -31.35
CA TRP A 82 1.79 13.07 -32.74
C TRP A 82 2.98 13.28 -33.67
N LYS A 83 3.82 14.29 -33.43
CA LYS A 83 5.00 14.50 -34.25
C LYS A 83 5.97 13.31 -34.24
N LEU A 84 6.11 12.66 -33.09
CA LEU A 84 6.99 11.50 -32.92
C LEU A 84 6.41 10.20 -33.50
N GLU A 85 5.09 10.10 -33.67
CA GLU A 85 4.40 8.87 -34.05
C GLU A 85 3.84 8.86 -35.49
N ILE A 86 3.72 10.02 -36.13
CA ILE A 86 3.17 10.12 -37.49
C ILE A 86 4.09 9.42 -38.50
N SER A 87 3.53 8.45 -39.22
CA SER A 87 4.17 7.74 -40.34
C SER A 87 4.05 8.47 -41.69
N GLU A 88 3.28 9.56 -41.75
CA GLU A 88 3.07 10.35 -42.96
C GLU A 88 4.27 11.25 -43.29
N PRO A 89 4.49 11.60 -44.57
CA PRO A 89 5.56 12.53 -44.96
C PRO A 89 5.30 13.92 -44.39
N THR A 90 6.05 14.27 -43.35
CA THR A 90 6.03 15.54 -42.62
C THR A 90 7.45 16.13 -42.53
N LEU A 91 7.62 17.31 -41.94
CA LEU A 91 8.95 17.87 -41.67
C LEU A 91 9.84 16.89 -40.88
N PRO A 92 11.16 16.85 -41.07
CA PRO A 92 12.04 16.10 -40.20
C PRO A 92 11.84 16.49 -38.73
N ILE A 93 11.99 15.51 -37.81
CA ILE A 93 11.85 15.75 -36.36
C ILE A 93 12.84 16.83 -35.92
N GLU A 94 14.08 16.79 -36.40
CA GLU A 94 15.11 17.78 -36.05
C GLU A 94 14.69 19.21 -36.44
N GLU A 95 14.12 19.39 -37.63
CA GLU A 95 13.66 20.70 -38.11
C GLU A 95 12.46 21.19 -37.28
N PHE A 96 11.50 20.32 -36.97
CA PHE A 96 10.38 20.63 -36.08
C PHE A 96 10.87 21.10 -34.70
N TYR A 97 11.79 20.37 -34.09
CA TYR A 97 12.34 20.70 -32.77
C TYR A 97 13.17 21.99 -32.82
N SER A 98 13.89 22.26 -33.91
CA SER A 98 14.66 23.49 -34.09
C SER A 98 13.77 24.73 -34.08
N ILE A 99 12.60 24.66 -34.74
CA ILE A 99 11.63 25.76 -34.79
C ILE A 99 11.11 26.08 -33.39
N TRP A 100 10.68 25.05 -32.64
CA TRP A 100 10.23 25.22 -31.26
C TRP A 100 11.34 25.69 -30.32
N ASN A 101 12.57 25.22 -30.52
CA ASN A 101 13.71 25.68 -29.74
C ASN A 101 13.94 27.18 -29.90
N ASN A 102 13.88 27.70 -31.13
CA ASN A 102 14.03 29.13 -31.39
C ASN A 102 12.94 29.93 -30.67
N ILE A 103 11.68 29.48 -30.75
CA ILE A 103 10.55 30.13 -30.05
C ILE A 103 10.77 30.17 -28.54
N PHE A 104 11.19 29.05 -27.94
CA PHE A 104 11.42 28.99 -26.50
C PHE A 104 12.64 29.81 -26.05
N CYS A 105 13.72 29.84 -26.84
CA CYS A 105 14.94 30.56 -26.48
C CYS A 105 14.85 32.07 -26.72
N GLU A 106 14.14 32.51 -27.76
CA GLU A 106 14.03 33.94 -28.13
C GLU A 106 12.94 34.68 -27.32
N ASN A 107 12.11 33.96 -26.57
CA ASN A 107 11.02 34.55 -25.79
C ASN A 107 11.54 35.42 -24.64
N GLN A 108 11.13 36.69 -24.62
CA GLN A 108 11.50 37.65 -23.56
C GLN A 108 10.49 37.76 -22.42
N GLY A 109 9.27 37.24 -22.60
CA GLY A 109 8.18 37.35 -21.61
C GLY A 109 7.53 36.00 -21.32
N TRP A 110 7.90 35.38 -20.19
CA TRP A 110 7.27 34.15 -19.74
C TRP A 110 5.92 34.43 -19.05
N SER A 111 4.98 33.50 -19.21
CA SER A 111 3.70 33.46 -18.51
C SER A 111 3.38 32.01 -18.14
N VAL A 112 2.38 31.78 -17.28
CA VAL A 112 1.99 30.40 -16.90
C VAL A 112 1.46 29.60 -18.08
N TYR A 113 0.74 30.25 -19.01
CA TYR A 113 0.30 29.62 -20.25
C TYR A 113 1.47 29.17 -21.13
N LYS A 114 2.49 30.02 -21.29
CA LYS A 114 3.72 29.68 -22.01
C LYS A 114 4.51 28.56 -21.32
N LEU A 115 4.55 28.57 -19.98
CA LEU A 115 5.13 27.47 -19.20
C LEU A 115 4.36 26.17 -19.37
N ALA A 116 3.03 26.22 -19.48
CA ALA A 116 2.23 25.02 -19.71
C ALA A 116 2.55 24.38 -21.07
N ILE A 117 2.67 25.19 -22.13
CA ILE A 117 3.09 24.73 -23.46
C ILE A 117 4.49 24.08 -23.39
N LEU A 118 5.44 24.75 -22.73
CA LEU A 118 6.80 24.23 -22.57
C LEU A 118 6.83 22.93 -21.75
N SER A 119 6.01 22.84 -20.69
CA SER A 119 5.87 21.63 -19.87
C SER A 119 5.32 20.46 -20.69
N GLY A 120 4.27 20.71 -21.48
CA GLY A 120 3.69 19.69 -22.36
C GLY A 120 4.72 19.17 -23.36
N ALA A 121 5.48 20.06 -23.99
CA ALA A 121 6.60 19.65 -24.86
C ALA A 121 7.63 18.80 -24.10
N CYS A 122 8.09 19.26 -22.93
CA CYS A 122 9.10 18.56 -22.11
C CYS A 122 8.62 17.19 -21.59
N SER A 123 7.31 17.02 -21.34
CA SER A 123 6.72 15.76 -20.85
C SER A 123 6.85 14.61 -21.85
N THR A 124 7.11 14.90 -23.12
CA THR A 124 7.27 13.89 -24.18
C THR A 124 8.62 13.20 -24.20
N LEU A 125 9.57 13.60 -23.34
CA LEU A 125 10.93 13.05 -23.28
C LEU A 125 10.94 11.52 -23.14
N ASP A 126 10.17 10.94 -22.22
CA ASP A 126 10.18 9.47 -22.02
C ASP A 126 9.72 8.72 -23.27
N ARG A 127 8.72 9.26 -23.97
CA ARG A 127 8.22 8.69 -25.23
C ARG A 127 9.22 8.84 -26.36
N TYR A 128 9.87 10.00 -26.46
CA TYR A 128 10.96 10.21 -27.41
C TYR A 128 12.09 9.21 -27.18
N THR A 129 12.57 9.07 -25.94
CA THR A 129 13.64 8.12 -25.60
C THR A 129 13.24 6.68 -25.95
N GLN A 130 11.99 6.29 -25.66
CA GLN A 130 11.46 4.98 -26.03
C GLN A 130 11.48 4.77 -27.55
N LEU A 131 10.90 5.68 -28.33
CA LEU A 131 10.83 5.57 -29.79
C LEU A 131 12.21 5.64 -30.45
N GLN A 132 13.10 6.49 -29.95
CA GLN A 132 14.49 6.56 -30.42
C GLN A 132 15.22 5.25 -30.18
N SER A 133 15.05 4.63 -29.00
CA SER A 133 15.68 3.34 -28.70
C SER A 133 15.14 2.18 -29.54
N GLN A 134 13.86 2.24 -29.93
CA GLN A 134 13.19 1.17 -30.67
C GLN A 134 13.33 1.29 -32.19
N TYR A 135 13.23 2.50 -32.72
CA TYR A 135 13.08 2.75 -34.15
C TYR A 135 14.12 3.70 -34.74
N TYR A 136 15.04 4.26 -33.93
CA TYR A 136 16.07 5.21 -34.40
C TYR A 136 15.48 6.37 -35.22
N ILE A 137 14.41 6.99 -34.70
CA ILE A 137 13.63 8.03 -35.40
C ILE A 137 14.43 9.29 -35.77
N VAL A 138 15.61 9.50 -35.18
CA VAL A 138 16.47 10.66 -35.42
C VAL A 138 17.94 10.24 -35.55
N GLU A 139 18.67 10.91 -36.45
CA GLU A 139 20.10 10.68 -36.72
C GLU A 139 21.01 11.26 -35.63
N SER A 140 20.69 12.44 -35.09
CA SER A 140 21.46 13.11 -34.04
C SER A 140 20.75 13.12 -32.67
N PRO A 141 20.64 11.97 -31.96
CA PRO A 141 19.88 11.88 -30.72
C PRO A 141 20.41 12.82 -29.62
N ARG A 142 21.74 12.97 -29.53
CA ARG A 142 22.39 13.85 -28.54
C ARG A 142 21.94 15.30 -28.63
N TRP A 143 21.62 15.77 -29.84
CA TRP A 143 21.18 17.15 -30.04
C TRP A 143 19.78 17.36 -29.47
N ILE A 144 18.83 16.46 -29.77
CA ILE A 144 17.46 16.51 -29.22
C ILE A 144 17.47 16.31 -27.70
N ASP A 145 18.26 15.36 -27.19
CA ASP A 145 18.46 15.21 -25.75
C ASP A 145 18.93 16.53 -25.12
N GLY A 146 19.89 17.20 -25.75
CA GLY A 146 20.37 18.52 -25.36
C GLY A 146 19.28 19.58 -25.33
N LEU A 147 18.35 19.57 -26.28
CA LEU A 147 17.20 20.48 -26.30
C LEU A 147 16.28 20.26 -25.11
N TYR A 148 15.88 19.01 -24.83
CA TYR A 148 15.04 18.71 -23.66
C TYR A 148 15.70 19.13 -22.34
N GLN A 149 17.01 18.91 -22.22
CA GLN A 149 17.78 19.35 -21.05
C GLN A 149 17.79 20.88 -20.94
N ASN A 150 18.03 21.59 -22.04
CA ASN A 150 18.00 23.05 -22.08
C ASN A 150 16.62 23.61 -21.71
N TRP A 151 15.57 23.11 -22.37
CA TRP A 151 14.18 23.51 -22.14
C TRP A 151 13.76 23.30 -20.69
N LYS A 152 14.11 22.16 -20.10
CA LYS A 152 13.77 21.87 -18.71
C LYS A 152 14.57 22.72 -17.72
N TYR A 153 15.91 22.61 -17.74
CA TYR A 153 16.74 23.13 -16.67
C TYR A 153 17.07 24.62 -16.83
N ASN A 154 17.31 25.09 -18.06
CA ASN A 154 17.71 26.48 -18.29
C ASN A 154 16.52 27.41 -18.51
N ILE A 155 15.38 26.89 -18.97
CA ILE A 155 14.19 27.70 -19.29
C ILE A 155 13.06 27.45 -18.29
N PHE A 156 12.48 26.24 -18.28
CA PHE A 156 11.29 25.93 -17.48
C PHE A 156 11.54 26.12 -15.99
N LEU A 157 12.49 25.40 -15.39
CA LEU A 157 12.70 25.40 -13.94
C LEU A 157 13.09 26.79 -13.40
N ARG A 158 13.85 27.57 -14.18
CA ARG A 158 14.19 28.96 -13.83
C ARG A 158 12.94 29.84 -13.79
N SER A 159 12.20 29.91 -14.89
CA SER A 159 10.98 30.72 -14.96
C SER A 159 9.94 30.25 -13.94
N TRP A 160 9.74 28.95 -13.81
CA TRP A 160 8.83 28.34 -12.83
C TRP A 160 9.17 28.70 -11.38
N SER A 161 10.46 28.63 -10.99
CA SER A 161 10.89 29.02 -9.64
C SER A 161 10.63 30.51 -9.34
N GLN A 162 10.75 31.38 -10.34
CA GLN A 162 10.44 32.80 -10.21
C GLN A 162 8.94 33.04 -10.05
N PHE A 163 8.08 32.31 -10.77
CA PHE A 163 6.63 32.41 -10.58
C PHE A 163 6.20 31.89 -9.22
N LEU A 164 6.78 30.78 -8.75
CA LEU A 164 6.50 30.24 -7.42
C LEU A 164 6.87 31.22 -6.31
N SER A 165 8.03 31.86 -6.43
CA SER A 165 8.48 32.85 -5.43
C SER A 165 7.61 34.11 -5.41
N LYS A 166 6.89 34.41 -6.51
CA LYS A 166 5.92 35.50 -6.57
C LYS A 166 4.55 35.08 -6.03
N SER A 167 4.16 33.81 -6.17
CA SER A 167 2.88 33.26 -5.69
C SER A 167 2.81 33.04 -4.20
N SER A 168 3.94 33.06 -3.49
CA SER A 168 3.96 33.03 -2.02
C SER A 168 3.59 34.38 -1.37
N ASP A 169 3.35 35.43 -2.16
CA ASP A 169 3.01 36.78 -1.68
C ASP A 169 1.50 37.02 -1.86
N ASP A 170 0.71 36.59 -0.87
CA ASP A 170 -0.77 36.54 -0.86
C ASP A 170 -1.47 37.90 -1.14
N SER A 171 -0.74 39.01 -1.17
CA SER A 171 -1.30 40.34 -1.41
C SER A 171 -1.63 40.65 -2.88
N LYS A 172 -1.33 39.76 -3.83
CA LYS A 172 -1.44 40.04 -5.28
C LYS A 172 -2.46 39.12 -5.95
N LYS A 173 -3.61 39.69 -6.35
CA LYS A 173 -4.71 39.00 -7.05
C LYS A 173 -4.36 38.46 -8.44
N ASP A 174 -3.29 38.96 -9.07
CA ASP A 174 -2.88 38.57 -10.44
C ASP A 174 -1.83 37.44 -10.48
N VAL A 175 -1.59 36.77 -9.35
CA VAL A 175 -0.54 35.74 -9.27
C VAL A 175 -1.14 34.35 -9.51
N PRO A 176 -0.50 33.50 -10.35
CA PRO A 176 -0.99 32.16 -10.61
C PRO A 176 -1.07 31.34 -9.33
N ARG A 177 -2.15 30.57 -9.18
CA ARG A 177 -2.32 29.61 -8.07
C ARG A 177 -1.15 28.63 -8.03
N ILE A 178 -0.56 28.44 -6.85
CA ILE A 178 0.62 27.60 -6.63
C ILE A 178 0.38 26.14 -7.08
N GLU A 179 -0.87 25.68 -6.94
CA GLU A 179 -1.33 24.36 -7.34
C GLU A 179 -1.17 24.15 -8.85
N VAL A 180 -1.52 25.16 -9.66
CA VAL A 180 -1.39 25.09 -11.12
C VAL A 180 0.08 24.98 -11.51
N LEU A 181 0.96 25.79 -10.90
CA LEU A 181 2.40 25.71 -11.15
C LEU A 181 2.97 24.33 -10.79
N CYS A 182 2.56 23.75 -9.66
CA CYS A 182 2.99 22.41 -9.24
C CYS A 182 2.48 21.33 -10.21
N LEU A 183 1.22 21.43 -10.65
CA LEU A 183 0.63 20.53 -11.64
C LEU A 183 1.35 20.57 -13.00
N LEU A 184 1.80 21.74 -13.44
CA LEU A 184 2.63 21.86 -14.64
C LEU A 184 4.01 21.24 -14.47
N TYR A 185 4.55 21.13 -13.26
CA TYR A 185 5.84 20.50 -13.00
C TYR A 185 5.75 18.97 -12.91
N CYS A 186 4.63 18.42 -12.43
CA CYS A 186 4.47 16.99 -12.18
C CYS A 186 4.89 16.08 -13.37
N PRO A 187 4.44 16.32 -14.62
CA PRO A 187 4.74 15.43 -15.76
C PRO A 187 6.23 15.40 -16.15
N ILE A 188 7.01 16.40 -15.74
CA ILE A 188 8.41 16.55 -16.12
C ILE A 188 9.37 16.29 -14.96
N SER A 189 8.86 15.98 -13.76
CA SER A 189 9.66 15.78 -12.54
C SER A 189 10.64 14.61 -12.65
N ARG A 190 11.85 14.76 -12.09
CA ARG A 190 12.91 13.73 -12.06
C ARG A 190 13.69 13.76 -10.75
N HIS A 191 14.29 12.63 -10.39
CA HIS A 191 15.08 12.46 -9.16
C HIS A 191 16.21 13.48 -8.98
N HIS A 192 16.85 13.92 -10.06
CA HIS A 192 18.00 14.82 -9.99
C HIS A 192 17.64 16.31 -10.04
N ASP A 193 16.35 16.68 -10.09
CA ASP A 193 15.94 18.06 -10.33
C ASP A 193 16.43 19.02 -9.24
N VAL A 194 16.21 18.69 -7.97
CA VAL A 194 16.67 19.49 -6.83
C VAL A 194 18.19 19.66 -6.88
N SER A 195 18.93 18.55 -7.00
CA SER A 195 20.40 18.57 -7.06
C SER A 195 20.96 19.38 -8.23
N ARG A 196 20.31 19.33 -9.41
CA ARG A 196 20.73 20.08 -10.59
C ARG A 196 20.38 21.57 -10.50
N CYS A 197 19.22 21.91 -9.94
CA CYS A 197 18.87 23.29 -9.64
C CYS A 197 19.92 23.93 -8.72
N HIS A 198 20.30 23.24 -7.64
CA HIS A 198 21.38 23.70 -6.76
C HIS A 198 22.70 23.87 -7.50
N ALA A 199 23.12 22.90 -8.33
CA ALA A 199 24.35 22.99 -9.11
C ALA A 199 24.35 24.17 -10.12
N GLN A 200 23.17 24.63 -10.53
CA GLN A 200 22.98 25.75 -11.46
C GLN A 200 22.64 27.08 -10.76
N ASN A 201 22.73 27.16 -9.43
CA ASN A 201 22.33 28.32 -8.62
C ASN A 201 20.86 28.75 -8.83
N VAL A 202 19.97 27.79 -9.12
CA VAL A 202 18.53 28.00 -9.20
C VAL A 202 17.90 27.58 -7.88
N HIS A 203 17.16 28.48 -7.23
CA HIS A 203 16.43 28.14 -6.00
C HIS A 203 15.27 27.19 -6.32
N PHE A 204 15.25 26.01 -5.70
CA PHE A 204 14.13 25.07 -5.77
C PHE A 204 13.37 25.08 -4.43
N PRO A 205 12.15 25.65 -4.36
CA PRO A 205 11.39 25.77 -3.10
C PRO A 205 10.73 24.44 -2.71
N LEU A 206 11.55 23.44 -2.34
CA LEU A 206 11.12 22.05 -2.13
C LEU A 206 9.92 21.90 -1.19
N SER A 207 9.99 22.54 0.00
CA SER A 207 8.94 22.46 1.02
C SER A 207 7.59 22.96 0.52
N PHE A 208 7.56 24.12 -0.15
CA PHE A 208 6.32 24.70 -0.70
C PHE A 208 5.69 23.79 -1.76
N VAL A 209 6.53 23.19 -2.62
CA VAL A 209 6.07 22.28 -3.67
C VAL A 209 5.50 21.00 -3.06
N ILE A 210 6.15 20.43 -2.04
CA ILE A 210 5.65 19.24 -1.33
C ILE A 210 4.29 19.54 -0.69
N ILE A 211 4.16 20.65 0.04
CA ILE A 211 2.90 21.04 0.70
C ILE A 211 1.78 21.22 -0.33
N ALA A 212 2.03 21.99 -1.41
CA ALA A 212 1.04 22.22 -2.44
C ALA A 212 0.59 20.92 -3.14
N LEU A 213 1.51 20.01 -3.42
CA LEU A 213 1.20 18.71 -4.03
C LEU A 213 0.42 17.80 -3.08
N ILE A 214 0.69 17.83 -1.77
CA ILE A 214 -0.09 17.06 -0.80
C ILE A 214 -1.48 17.66 -0.61
N ASN A 215 -1.60 18.99 -0.59
CA ASN A 215 -2.92 19.65 -0.61
C ASN A 215 -3.75 19.23 -1.82
N LEU A 216 -3.15 19.12 -3.00
CA LEU A 216 -3.81 18.57 -4.19
C LEU A 216 -4.25 17.12 -4.01
N ALA A 217 -3.43 16.28 -3.37
CA ALA A 217 -3.81 14.90 -3.04
C ALA A 217 -4.96 14.83 -2.04
N ILE A 218 -4.99 15.73 -1.04
CA ILE A 218 -6.07 15.87 -0.06
C ILE A 218 -7.37 16.35 -0.73
N VAL A 219 -7.30 17.40 -1.55
CA VAL A 219 -8.43 17.91 -2.33
C VAL A 219 -9.02 16.81 -3.20
N TYR A 220 -8.16 16.06 -3.91
CA TYR A 220 -8.61 14.91 -4.69
C TYR A 220 -9.39 13.93 -3.80
N ALA A 221 -8.84 13.56 -2.64
CA ALA A 221 -9.40 12.56 -1.74
C ALA A 221 -10.59 13.02 -0.88
N ILE A 222 -10.90 14.31 -0.78
CA ILE A 222 -12.05 14.82 -0.02
C ILE A 222 -13.19 15.23 -0.97
N ASP A 223 -12.85 16.02 -1.99
CA ASP A 223 -13.82 16.68 -2.86
C ASP A 223 -14.32 15.77 -3.98
N HIS A 224 -13.61 14.68 -4.27
CA HIS A 224 -13.95 13.74 -5.34
C HIS A 224 -14.18 14.47 -6.68
N PRO A 225 -13.16 15.19 -7.20
CA PRO A 225 -13.32 15.98 -8.41
C PRO A 225 -13.75 15.13 -9.60
N PRO A 226 -14.53 15.69 -10.56
CA PRO A 226 -14.96 14.97 -11.76
C PRO A 226 -13.79 14.33 -12.52
N GLU A 227 -14.03 13.20 -13.18
CA GLU A 227 -12.95 12.46 -13.86
C GLU A 227 -12.27 13.27 -14.99
N ASP A 228 -13.00 14.19 -15.62
CA ASP A 228 -12.51 15.06 -16.69
C ASP A 228 -11.63 16.21 -16.19
N GLU A 229 -11.63 16.48 -14.88
CA GLU A 229 -10.81 17.51 -14.27
C GLU A 229 -9.33 17.14 -14.35
N PHE A 230 -8.47 18.14 -14.54
CA PHE A 230 -7.05 17.90 -14.76
C PHE A 230 -6.38 17.17 -13.60
N LEU A 231 -6.75 17.50 -12.35
CA LEU A 231 -6.24 16.82 -11.16
C LEU A 231 -6.58 15.33 -11.19
N SER A 232 -7.84 14.98 -11.48
CA SER A 232 -8.30 13.58 -11.57
C SER A 232 -7.56 12.77 -12.64
N ARG A 233 -7.25 13.40 -13.78
CA ARG A 233 -6.49 12.77 -14.86
C ARG A 233 -5.00 12.59 -14.52
N ASN A 234 -4.45 13.45 -13.64
CA ASN A 234 -3.02 13.53 -13.36
C ASN A 234 -2.61 13.21 -11.91
N ILE A 235 -3.52 12.70 -11.08
CA ILE A 235 -3.22 12.37 -9.68
C ILE A 235 -2.05 11.38 -9.53
N ASN A 236 -1.90 10.45 -10.49
CA ASN A 236 -0.76 9.53 -10.54
C ASN A 236 0.58 10.26 -10.74
N GLN A 237 0.59 11.36 -11.49
CA GLN A 237 1.80 12.19 -11.66
C GLN A 237 2.10 12.99 -10.40
N VAL A 238 1.07 13.46 -9.67
CA VAL A 238 1.23 14.08 -8.34
C VAL A 238 1.88 13.07 -7.38
N ALA A 239 1.34 11.85 -7.30
CA ALA A 239 1.88 10.79 -6.46
C ALA A 239 3.34 10.45 -6.80
N ARG A 240 3.65 10.29 -8.09
CA ARG A 240 5.02 10.02 -8.58
C ARG A 240 5.96 11.18 -8.23
N THR A 241 5.53 12.42 -8.42
CA THR A 241 6.34 13.60 -8.10
C THR A 241 6.62 13.69 -6.61
N LEU A 242 5.63 13.44 -5.75
CA LEU A 242 5.80 13.38 -4.31
C LEU A 242 6.77 12.26 -3.91
N GLN A 243 6.65 11.06 -4.50
CA GLN A 243 7.59 9.96 -4.25
C GLN A 243 9.04 10.33 -4.61
N ILE A 244 9.24 11.17 -5.62
CA ILE A 244 10.56 11.65 -6.03
C ILE A 244 11.11 12.72 -5.07
N LEU A 245 10.25 13.64 -4.63
CA LEU A 245 10.65 14.83 -3.86
C LEU A 245 10.73 14.58 -2.35
N LEU A 246 9.82 13.79 -1.78
CA LEU A 246 9.74 13.52 -0.35
C LEU A 246 11.06 12.98 0.24
N PRO A 247 11.77 12.01 -0.39
CA PRO A 247 13.04 11.49 0.12
C PRO A 247 14.14 12.55 0.27
N GLN A 248 14.00 13.70 -0.39
CA GLN A 248 14.95 14.81 -0.40
C GLN A 248 14.60 15.88 0.64
N CYS A 249 13.49 15.72 1.38
CA CYS A 249 13.09 16.61 2.45
C CYS A 249 13.83 16.26 3.75
N ASP A 250 14.48 17.26 4.32
CA ASP A 250 15.28 17.12 5.54
C ASP A 250 14.57 17.69 6.79
N ASN A 251 13.35 18.23 6.64
CA ASN A 251 12.61 18.86 7.75
C ASN A 251 11.49 17.95 8.30
N PRO A 252 11.70 17.27 9.44
CA PRO A 252 10.69 16.37 10.00
C PRO A 252 9.45 17.09 10.51
N LYS A 253 9.53 18.39 10.87
CA LYS A 253 8.36 19.15 11.34
C LYS A 253 7.36 19.39 10.22
N GLU A 254 7.84 19.75 9.04
CA GLU A 254 7.00 19.95 7.86
C GLU A 254 6.31 18.65 7.45
N ILE A 255 7.06 17.54 7.43
CA ILE A 255 6.49 16.21 7.15
C ILE A 255 5.41 15.86 8.19
N SER A 256 5.66 16.13 9.47
CA SER A 256 4.67 15.89 10.54
C SER A 256 3.40 16.72 10.34
N MET A 257 3.51 18.01 9.99
CA MET A 257 2.35 18.87 9.75
C MET A 257 1.49 18.35 8.59
N VAL A 258 2.14 17.96 7.50
CA VAL A 258 1.42 17.45 6.33
C VAL A 258 0.78 16.08 6.61
N LEU A 259 1.45 15.24 7.41
CA LEU A 259 0.85 13.99 7.88
C LEU A 259 -0.36 14.19 8.79
N ASP A 260 -0.41 15.27 9.57
CA ASP A 260 -1.60 15.62 10.37
C ASP A 260 -2.79 15.93 9.46
N GLU A 261 -2.58 16.72 8.40
CA GLU A 261 -3.61 17.02 7.40
C GLU A 261 -4.09 15.77 6.67
N LEU A 262 -3.18 14.87 6.32
CA LEU A 262 -3.52 13.57 5.73
C LEU A 262 -4.31 12.69 6.71
N CYS A 263 -3.97 12.68 8.01
CA CYS A 263 -4.74 11.95 9.01
C CYS A 263 -6.19 12.45 9.08
N VAL A 264 -6.38 13.78 9.05
CA VAL A 264 -7.72 14.39 9.03
C VAL A 264 -8.48 14.02 7.76
N ALA A 265 -7.82 14.07 6.59
CA ALA A 265 -8.42 13.66 5.32
C ALA A 265 -8.85 12.19 5.34
N CYS A 266 -7.97 11.27 5.77
CA CYS A 266 -8.30 9.86 5.89
C CYS A 266 -9.45 9.60 6.87
N PHE A 267 -9.46 10.29 8.02
CA PHE A 267 -10.55 10.21 8.99
C PHE A 267 -11.87 10.65 8.36
N ASN A 268 -11.89 11.78 7.66
CA ASN A 268 -13.10 12.32 7.02
C ASN A 268 -13.65 11.35 5.96
N ILE A 269 -12.77 10.74 5.16
CA ILE A 269 -13.16 9.71 4.18
C ILE A 269 -13.78 8.51 4.90
N SER A 270 -13.10 7.98 5.91
CA SER A 270 -13.57 6.84 6.71
C SER A 270 -14.92 7.13 7.37
N TYR A 271 -15.08 8.31 7.97
CA TYR A 271 -16.32 8.76 8.60
C TYR A 271 -17.46 8.90 7.59
N LYS A 272 -17.22 9.58 6.48
CA LYS A 272 -18.21 9.76 5.39
C LYS A 272 -18.71 8.42 4.86
N GLU A 273 -17.81 7.49 4.57
CA GLU A 273 -18.19 6.17 4.05
C GLU A 273 -18.87 5.28 5.11
N SER A 274 -18.44 5.39 6.37
CA SER A 274 -19.08 4.65 7.49
C SER A 274 -20.52 5.06 7.73
N SER A 275 -20.85 6.32 7.44
CA SER A 275 -22.18 6.91 7.59
C SER A 275 -22.98 6.93 6.27
N SER A 276 -22.43 6.33 5.20
CA SER A 276 -23.11 6.26 3.91
C SER A 276 -24.26 5.25 3.94
N ASP A 277 -25.21 5.38 2.99
CA ASP A 277 -26.33 4.44 2.85
C ASP A 277 -25.86 3.02 2.44
N MET A 278 -24.68 2.91 1.82
CA MET A 278 -24.11 1.66 1.33
C MET A 278 -22.68 1.45 1.82
N PRO A 279 -22.46 1.24 3.14
CA PRO A 279 -21.12 1.12 3.70
C PRO A 279 -20.40 -0.15 3.22
N ASN A 280 -21.13 -1.16 2.74
CA ASN A 280 -20.59 -2.46 2.34
C ASN A 280 -20.30 -2.59 0.84
N LYS A 281 -20.27 -1.49 0.08
CA LYS A 281 -19.98 -1.50 -1.36
C LYS A 281 -18.56 -1.98 -1.66
N ASP A 282 -18.32 -2.31 -2.92
CA ASP A 282 -16.99 -2.61 -3.41
C ASP A 282 -16.22 -1.33 -3.77
N TYR A 283 -15.24 -0.99 -2.95
CA TYR A 283 -14.32 0.13 -3.13
C TYR A 283 -13.20 -0.13 -4.15
N SER A 284 -12.94 -1.39 -4.56
CA SER A 284 -11.86 -1.69 -5.51
C SER A 284 -12.21 -1.29 -6.95
N GLY A 285 -13.47 -1.47 -7.35
CA GLY A 285 -13.95 -1.16 -8.69
C GLY A 285 -14.06 0.34 -9.03
N VAL A 286 -13.84 1.24 -8.06
CA VAL A 286 -13.98 2.69 -8.28
C VAL A 286 -12.59 3.34 -8.32
N LYS A 287 -12.26 3.90 -9.48
CA LYS A 287 -10.97 4.55 -9.79
C LYS A 287 -10.54 5.61 -8.75
N TYR A 288 -11.50 6.30 -8.16
CA TYR A 288 -11.24 7.28 -7.12
C TYR A 288 -10.58 6.69 -5.86
N TYR A 289 -11.14 5.61 -5.30
CA TYR A 289 -10.57 5.01 -4.08
C TYR A 289 -9.24 4.34 -4.39
N SER A 290 -9.09 3.76 -5.60
CA SER A 290 -7.83 3.17 -6.06
C SER A 290 -6.72 4.23 -6.11
N ASN A 291 -6.99 5.35 -6.78
CA ASN A 291 -6.05 6.46 -6.89
C ASN A 291 -5.73 7.07 -5.53
N THR A 292 -6.70 7.19 -4.63
CA THR A 292 -6.51 7.70 -3.26
C THR A 292 -5.55 6.80 -2.48
N LEU A 293 -5.82 5.48 -2.45
CA LEU A 293 -4.98 4.52 -1.75
C LEU A 293 -3.56 4.48 -2.31
N LEU A 294 -3.41 4.42 -3.64
CA LEU A 294 -2.11 4.39 -4.30
C LEU A 294 -1.31 5.67 -4.03
N THR A 295 -1.96 6.83 -4.14
CA THR A 295 -1.31 8.13 -3.90
C THR A 295 -0.80 8.23 -2.47
N PHE A 296 -1.64 7.89 -1.48
CA PHE A 296 -1.27 8.00 -0.07
C PHE A 296 -0.19 6.98 0.30
N THR A 297 -0.27 5.76 -0.23
CA THR A 297 0.78 4.73 -0.03
C THR A 297 2.13 5.17 -0.60
N LEU A 298 2.15 5.81 -1.78
CA LEU A 298 3.38 6.35 -2.38
C LEU A 298 3.94 7.55 -1.59
N ILE A 299 3.07 8.40 -1.03
CA ILE A 299 3.47 9.47 -0.11
C ILE A 299 4.15 8.87 1.13
N PHE A 300 3.52 7.88 1.78
CA PHE A 300 4.08 7.26 2.98
C PHE A 300 5.41 6.57 2.69
N LYS A 301 5.52 5.84 1.58
CA LYS A 301 6.78 5.25 1.14
C LYS A 301 7.86 6.31 0.91
N GLY A 302 7.54 7.39 0.21
CA GLY A 302 8.46 8.52 -0.01
C GLY A 302 8.96 9.14 1.30
N ILE A 303 8.09 9.28 2.31
CA ILE A 303 8.46 9.74 3.65
C ILE A 303 9.37 8.73 4.35
N LEU A 304 9.05 7.43 4.28
CA LEU A 304 9.83 6.36 4.90
C LEU A 304 11.23 6.21 4.29
N ASP A 305 11.37 6.49 3.00
CA ASP A 305 12.63 6.42 2.25
C ASP A 305 13.54 7.65 2.47
N THR A 306 13.08 8.67 3.21
CA THR A 306 13.93 9.81 3.58
C THR A 306 15.15 9.38 4.39
N LYS A 307 16.27 10.09 4.21
CA LYS A 307 17.51 9.82 4.95
C LYS A 307 17.51 10.37 6.37
N MET A 308 16.54 11.23 6.71
CA MET A 308 16.46 11.85 8.02
C MET A 308 16.12 10.84 9.13
N LYS A 309 16.51 11.16 10.35
CA LYS A 309 16.05 10.45 11.55
C LYS A 309 14.58 10.81 11.79
N LYS A 310 13.72 9.80 11.72
CA LYS A 310 12.26 9.97 11.80
C LYS A 310 11.82 10.01 13.26
N PRO A 311 11.11 11.06 13.72
CA PRO A 311 10.41 11.04 14.99
C PRO A 311 9.34 9.95 15.01
N LYS A 312 9.02 9.43 16.20
CA LYS A 312 7.98 8.41 16.36
C LYS A 312 6.59 8.87 15.92
N THR A 313 6.33 10.18 16.01
CA THR A 313 5.07 10.80 15.56
C THR A 313 4.80 10.54 14.09
N ILE A 314 5.84 10.52 13.23
CA ILE A 314 5.69 10.23 11.80
C ILE A 314 5.14 8.81 11.59
N PHE A 315 5.71 7.81 12.27
CA PHE A 315 5.23 6.43 12.16
C PHE A 315 3.81 6.28 12.72
N TYR A 316 3.51 6.97 13.82
CA TYR A 316 2.16 7.04 14.39
C TYR A 316 1.13 7.59 13.40
N GLN A 317 1.45 8.70 12.74
CA GLN A 317 0.56 9.35 11.78
C GLN A 317 0.37 8.48 10.54
N ILE A 318 1.44 7.88 9.99
CA ILE A 318 1.34 6.96 8.85
C ILE A 318 0.41 5.78 9.18
N LEU A 319 0.60 5.14 10.34
CA LEU A 319 -0.27 4.03 10.76
C LEU A 319 -1.72 4.49 10.96
N THR A 320 -1.93 5.71 11.46
CA THR A 320 -3.28 6.29 11.62
C THR A 320 -3.96 6.51 10.26
N CYS A 321 -3.25 7.00 9.25
CA CYS A 321 -3.78 7.11 7.90
C CYS A 321 -4.13 5.73 7.32
N MET A 322 -3.21 4.75 7.44
CA MET A 322 -3.44 3.39 6.95
C MET A 322 -4.64 2.73 7.63
N TYR A 323 -4.80 2.93 8.94
CA TYR A 323 -5.97 2.48 9.71
C TYR A 323 -7.29 2.98 9.13
N TYR A 324 -7.38 4.28 8.84
CA TYR A 324 -8.60 4.87 8.28
C TYR A 324 -8.87 4.49 6.82
N LEU A 325 -7.84 4.17 6.04
CA LEU A 325 -7.96 3.72 4.64
C LEU A 325 -8.03 2.20 4.47
N ASN A 326 -7.95 1.42 5.56
CA ASN A 326 -7.85 -0.04 5.47
C ASN A 326 -9.05 -0.69 4.76
N PHE A 327 -10.23 -0.07 4.83
CA PHE A 327 -11.43 -0.57 4.12
C PHE A 327 -11.28 -0.56 2.59
N ILE A 328 -10.46 0.34 2.06
CA ILE A 328 -10.08 0.36 0.64
C ILE A 328 -9.03 -0.74 0.41
N ALA A 329 -7.99 -0.79 1.25
CA ALA A 329 -6.88 -1.72 1.10
C ALA A 329 -7.31 -3.20 1.13
N LEU A 330 -8.23 -3.58 2.02
CA LEU A 330 -8.76 -4.95 2.09
C LEU A 330 -9.45 -5.40 0.80
N ASN A 331 -10.05 -4.46 0.07
CA ASN A 331 -10.70 -4.73 -1.20
C ASN A 331 -9.75 -4.85 -2.38
N PHE A 332 -8.64 -4.12 -2.35
CA PHE A 332 -7.57 -4.26 -3.35
C PHE A 332 -6.76 -5.55 -3.14
N GLY A 333 -6.69 -6.02 -1.90
CA GLY A 333 -5.73 -7.03 -1.47
C GLY A 333 -4.49 -6.36 -0.91
N THR A 334 -4.12 -6.77 0.31
CA THR A 334 -2.92 -6.27 1.00
C THR A 334 -1.69 -7.12 0.71
N ILE A 335 -1.88 -8.39 0.33
CA ILE A 335 -0.82 -9.36 0.04
C ILE A 335 -0.32 -9.15 -1.39
N GLY A 336 0.99 -8.99 -1.54
CA GLY A 336 1.64 -8.74 -2.83
C GLY A 336 1.66 -7.27 -3.25
N PHE A 337 1.04 -6.38 -2.46
CA PHE A 337 1.19 -4.94 -2.63
C PHE A 337 2.43 -4.44 -1.87
N GLU A 338 3.60 -4.66 -2.46
CA GLU A 338 4.91 -4.45 -1.81
C GLU A 338 5.08 -3.10 -1.12
N SER A 339 4.58 -2.01 -1.72
CA SER A 339 4.73 -0.67 -1.14
C SER A 339 3.86 -0.47 0.11
N TYR A 340 2.67 -1.09 0.15
CA TYR A 340 1.81 -1.08 1.33
C TYR A 340 2.40 -1.93 2.45
N GLU A 341 2.85 -3.15 2.12
CA GLU A 341 3.49 -4.05 3.09
C GLU A 341 4.75 -3.45 3.70
N TYR A 342 5.62 -2.85 2.88
CA TYR A 342 6.80 -2.12 3.33
C TYR A 342 6.43 -1.00 4.29
N THR A 343 5.45 -0.17 3.91
CA THR A 343 5.02 0.98 4.72
C THR A 343 4.47 0.53 6.08
N HIS A 344 3.65 -0.52 6.09
CA HIS A 344 3.08 -1.08 7.31
C HIS A 344 4.17 -1.62 8.24
N ASN A 345 5.03 -2.50 7.72
CA ASN A 345 6.09 -3.16 8.49
C ASN A 345 7.12 -2.17 9.02
N ALA A 346 7.57 -1.23 8.17
CA ALA A 346 8.54 -0.21 8.57
C ALA A 346 7.97 0.72 9.65
N SER A 347 6.68 1.06 9.59
CA SER A 347 6.04 1.91 10.59
C SER A 347 5.83 1.20 11.92
N ILE A 348 5.43 -0.09 11.90
CA ILE A 348 5.34 -0.91 13.11
C ILE A 348 6.73 -1.07 13.75
N ALA A 349 7.75 -1.39 12.96
CA ALA A 349 9.14 -1.44 13.42
C ALA A 349 9.59 -0.08 13.99
N GLY A 350 9.23 1.03 13.34
CA GLY A 350 9.58 2.38 13.79
C GLY A 350 8.99 2.76 15.15
N ILE A 351 7.75 2.35 15.45
CA ILE A 351 7.14 2.57 16.78
C ILE A 351 7.75 1.67 17.86
N THR A 352 8.08 0.43 17.49
CA THR A 352 8.53 -0.62 18.44
C THR A 352 10.03 -0.56 18.75
N SER A 353 10.86 0.03 17.88
CA SER A 353 12.34 -0.01 17.92
C SER A 353 13.06 1.06 18.78
N SER A 354 12.59 1.42 19.99
CA SER A 354 13.39 2.28 20.93
C SER A 354 12.73 2.58 22.29
N GLY A 355 13.52 2.62 23.38
CA GLY A 355 13.15 2.62 24.81
C GLY A 355 12.06 3.58 25.37
N ASP A 356 11.60 4.59 24.62
CA ASP A 356 10.41 5.39 24.95
C ASP A 356 9.14 4.74 24.35
N GLN A 357 9.02 3.41 24.47
CA GLN A 357 8.14 2.53 23.67
C GLN A 357 6.65 2.70 23.99
N LEU A 358 6.34 2.94 25.26
CA LEU A 358 4.99 2.75 25.77
C LEU A 358 4.01 3.82 25.35
N THR A 359 4.30 5.09 25.61
CA THR A 359 3.26 6.14 25.55
C THR A 359 2.72 6.28 24.13
N VAL A 360 3.59 6.26 23.12
CA VAL A 360 3.16 6.38 21.72
C VAL A 360 2.41 5.11 21.27
N TYR A 361 2.90 3.93 21.64
CA TYR A 361 2.26 2.65 21.31
C TYR A 361 0.88 2.50 22.00
N SER A 362 0.80 2.78 23.30
CA SER A 362 -0.44 2.73 24.07
C SER A 362 -1.45 3.77 23.60
N ASN A 363 -0.99 4.98 23.24
CA ASN A 363 -1.86 6.01 22.68
C ASN A 363 -2.39 5.62 21.30
N LEU A 364 -1.59 4.94 20.48
CA LEU A 364 -2.03 4.45 19.18
C LEU A 364 -3.06 3.32 19.33
N LEU A 365 -2.80 2.36 20.23
CA LEU A 365 -3.77 1.31 20.55
C LEU A 365 -5.08 1.86 21.09
N SER A 366 -5.02 2.80 22.04
CA SER A 366 -6.23 3.42 22.59
C SER A 366 -6.96 4.24 21.52
N THR A 367 -6.24 4.95 20.66
CA THR A 367 -6.83 5.69 19.53
C THR A 367 -7.54 4.76 18.56
N PHE A 368 -6.91 3.66 18.15
CA PHE A 368 -7.54 2.69 17.25
C PHE A 368 -8.78 2.08 17.91
N ASN A 369 -8.64 1.57 19.13
CA ASN A 369 -9.76 0.94 19.84
C ASN A 369 -10.94 1.91 20.05
N ASN A 370 -10.68 3.16 20.45
CA ASN A 370 -11.72 4.17 20.68
C ASN A 370 -12.41 4.64 19.39
N ASN A 371 -11.78 4.45 18.23
CA ASN A 371 -12.33 4.84 16.93
C ASN A 371 -13.04 3.68 16.20
N ILE A 372 -13.28 2.56 16.89
CA ILE A 372 -14.19 1.50 16.47
C ILE A 372 -15.58 1.87 17.00
N TRP A 373 -16.50 2.18 16.10
CA TRP A 373 -17.81 2.72 16.44
C TRP A 373 -18.84 1.61 16.64
N HIS A 374 -19.16 1.30 17.90
CA HIS A 374 -20.17 0.29 18.24
C HIS A 374 -21.62 0.75 18.01
N THR A 375 -21.83 2.07 17.82
CA THR A 375 -23.16 2.68 17.62
C THR A 375 -23.67 2.61 16.17
N LEU A 376 -22.82 2.21 15.22
CA LEU A 376 -23.20 2.13 13.82
C LEU A 376 -24.14 0.96 13.54
N LYS A 377 -24.97 1.12 12.51
CA LYS A 377 -25.81 0.03 11.99
C LYS A 377 -24.92 -1.02 11.33
N TYR A 378 -24.98 -2.25 11.84
CA TYR A 378 -24.28 -3.39 11.26
C TYR A 378 -25.12 -4.07 10.16
N PRO A 379 -24.47 -4.65 9.12
CA PRO A 379 -23.03 -4.75 8.88
C PRO A 379 -22.38 -3.44 8.42
N ASN A 380 -21.13 -3.18 8.84
CA ASN A 380 -20.38 -1.99 8.46
C ASN A 380 -18.90 -2.31 8.17
N LYS A 381 -18.62 -2.58 6.90
CA LYS A 381 -17.29 -2.94 6.40
C LYS A 381 -16.18 -1.96 6.76
N ILE A 382 -16.47 -0.66 6.87
CA ILE A 382 -15.47 0.34 7.26
C ILE A 382 -15.04 0.11 8.71
N ASN A 383 -16.01 -0.14 9.58
CA ASN A 383 -15.75 -0.42 10.99
C ASN A 383 -15.07 -1.79 11.18
N ASP A 384 -15.48 -2.80 10.42
CA ASP A 384 -14.85 -4.13 10.44
C ASP A 384 -13.39 -4.04 9.93
N ALA A 385 -13.13 -3.24 8.89
CA ALA A 385 -11.78 -3.01 8.39
C ALA A 385 -10.87 -2.32 9.41
N LYS A 386 -11.39 -1.36 10.19
CA LYS A 386 -10.66 -0.74 11.30
C LYS A 386 -10.26 -1.77 12.36
N LEU A 387 -11.20 -2.62 12.75
CA LEU A 387 -10.92 -3.71 13.70
C LEU A 387 -9.86 -4.68 13.16
N LEU A 388 -9.99 -5.10 11.90
CA LEU A 388 -9.01 -5.98 11.25
C LEU A 388 -7.61 -5.34 11.21
N PHE A 389 -7.52 -4.03 10.97
CA PHE A 389 -6.24 -3.31 11.04
C PHE A 389 -5.66 -3.32 12.45
N LEU A 390 -6.48 -3.06 13.49
CA LEU A 390 -6.04 -3.12 14.88
C LEU A 390 -5.52 -4.52 15.25
N LEU A 391 -6.21 -5.58 14.83
CA LEU A 391 -5.79 -6.96 15.10
C LEU A 391 -4.50 -7.33 14.37
N ASP A 392 -4.33 -6.96 13.10
CA ASP A 392 -3.07 -7.19 12.37
C ASP A 392 -1.91 -6.36 12.97
N PHE A 393 -2.17 -5.11 13.35
CA PHE A 393 -1.21 -4.26 14.06
C PHE A 393 -0.77 -4.90 15.38
N LEU A 394 -1.71 -5.38 16.20
CA LEU A 394 -1.41 -6.08 17.46
C LEU A 394 -0.58 -7.34 17.20
N LYS A 395 -1.02 -8.21 16.29
CA LYS A 395 -0.29 -9.42 15.92
C LYS A 395 1.18 -9.12 15.59
N ARG A 396 1.41 -8.25 14.60
CA ARG A 396 2.77 -7.94 14.11
C ARG A 396 3.62 -7.23 15.17
N SER A 397 3.03 -6.31 15.93
CA SER A 397 3.77 -5.61 16.99
C SER A 397 4.18 -6.53 18.13
N ILE A 398 3.31 -7.47 18.52
CA ILE A 398 3.61 -8.50 19.53
C ILE A 398 4.69 -9.45 19.02
N GLU A 399 4.70 -9.82 17.74
CA GLU A 399 5.74 -10.71 17.18
C GLU A 399 7.16 -10.13 17.28
N ILE A 400 7.32 -8.81 17.17
CA ILE A 400 8.64 -8.15 17.11
C ILE A 400 9.08 -7.44 18.39
N THR A 401 8.18 -7.27 19.38
CA THR A 401 8.45 -6.45 20.58
C THR A 401 8.43 -7.28 21.85
N SER A 402 9.17 -6.85 22.87
CA SER A 402 8.95 -7.34 24.24
C SER A 402 7.66 -6.73 24.81
N LEU A 403 6.85 -7.54 25.49
CA LEU A 403 5.66 -7.10 26.21
C LEU A 403 5.98 -6.61 27.63
N ASP A 404 7.26 -6.59 28.00
CA ASP A 404 7.73 -5.93 29.21
C ASP A 404 8.19 -4.52 28.86
N PHE A 405 7.42 -3.54 29.32
CA PHE A 405 7.68 -2.14 29.06
C PHE A 405 8.19 -1.40 30.32
N GLY A 406 8.73 -2.13 31.28
CA GLY A 406 9.32 -1.60 32.51
C GLY A 406 8.29 -0.97 33.45
N SER A 407 8.72 0.05 34.22
CA SER A 407 7.94 0.64 35.33
C SER A 407 6.56 1.23 35.00
N ARG A 408 6.18 1.35 33.73
CA ARG A 408 4.96 2.06 33.30
C ARG A 408 3.82 1.14 32.85
N MET A 409 4.11 -0.09 32.44
CA MET A 409 3.10 -1.09 32.11
C MET A 409 3.76 -2.47 32.20
N SER A 410 3.29 -3.29 33.15
CA SER A 410 3.75 -4.67 33.24
C SER A 410 3.18 -5.49 32.07
N THR A 411 3.81 -6.62 31.78
CA THR A 411 3.25 -7.60 30.85
C THR A 411 1.84 -8.02 31.26
N SER A 412 1.60 -8.17 32.56
CA SER A 412 0.27 -8.51 33.09
C SER A 412 -0.78 -7.44 32.76
N ASP A 413 -0.43 -6.16 32.91
CA ASP A 413 -1.33 -5.05 32.60
C ASP A 413 -1.70 -5.01 31.12
N PHE A 414 -0.71 -5.20 30.24
CA PHE A 414 -0.96 -5.24 28.80
C PHE A 414 -1.91 -6.38 28.41
N ILE A 415 -1.66 -7.58 28.94
CA ILE A 415 -2.52 -8.73 28.66
C ILE A 415 -3.93 -8.52 29.19
N ASN A 416 -4.06 -8.11 30.46
CA ASN A 416 -5.35 -8.02 31.12
C ASN A 416 -6.20 -6.85 30.62
N ASN A 417 -5.58 -5.72 30.27
CA ASN A 417 -6.30 -4.50 29.87
C ASN A 417 -6.39 -4.32 28.36
N THR A 418 -5.55 -4.99 27.56
CA THR A 418 -5.58 -4.86 26.08
C THR A 418 -5.99 -6.17 25.41
N ILE A 419 -5.30 -7.28 25.69
CA ILE A 419 -5.52 -8.54 24.95
C ILE A 419 -6.80 -9.26 25.37
N LEU A 420 -7.03 -9.43 26.69
CA LEU A 420 -8.17 -10.19 27.19
C LEU A 420 -9.53 -9.56 26.84
N PRO A 421 -9.74 -8.24 26.90
CA PRO A 421 -11.01 -7.63 26.47
C PRO A 421 -11.31 -7.91 24.99
N LEU A 422 -10.31 -7.76 24.12
CA LEU A 422 -10.45 -8.07 22.69
C LEU A 422 -10.73 -9.55 22.46
N LYS A 423 -10.04 -10.45 23.19
CA LYS A 423 -10.33 -11.89 23.18
C LYS A 423 -11.78 -12.16 23.53
N MET A 424 -12.29 -11.60 24.63
CA MET A 424 -13.67 -11.83 25.09
C MET A 424 -14.70 -11.34 24.06
N GLN A 425 -14.40 -10.24 23.37
CA GLN A 425 -15.32 -9.64 22.41
C GLN A 425 -15.31 -10.32 21.03
N TYR A 426 -14.13 -10.70 20.53
CA TYR A 426 -13.96 -11.04 19.10
C TYR A 426 -13.61 -12.50 18.82
N LEU A 427 -13.14 -13.26 19.81
CA LEU A 427 -12.77 -14.67 19.60
C LEU A 427 -13.98 -15.54 19.21
N ASN A 428 -15.18 -15.17 19.65
CA ASN A 428 -16.45 -15.82 19.29
C ASN A 428 -17.26 -15.01 18.26
N SER A 429 -16.61 -14.13 17.49
CA SER A 429 -17.30 -13.38 16.43
C SER A 429 -17.91 -14.33 15.40
N GLN A 430 -19.10 -13.97 14.90
CA GLN A 430 -19.75 -14.70 13.80
C GLN A 430 -19.00 -14.52 12.48
N ASP A 431 -18.30 -13.38 12.32
CA ASP A 431 -17.44 -13.14 11.17
C ASP A 431 -16.15 -13.97 11.28
N GLU A 432 -15.95 -14.87 10.30
CA GLU A 432 -14.78 -15.74 10.21
C GLU A 432 -13.47 -14.94 10.16
N THR A 433 -13.42 -13.84 9.43
CA THR A 433 -12.19 -13.06 9.25
C THR A 433 -11.76 -12.36 10.54
N ILE A 434 -12.73 -11.84 11.29
CA ILE A 434 -12.49 -11.19 12.60
C ILE A 434 -12.03 -12.25 13.62
N ARG A 435 -12.71 -13.40 13.65
CA ARG A 435 -12.36 -14.52 14.54
C ARG A 435 -10.95 -15.02 14.26
N ASP A 436 -10.61 -15.28 13.01
CA ASP A 436 -9.27 -15.74 12.59
C ASP A 436 -8.17 -14.74 12.92
N SER A 437 -8.45 -13.44 12.72
CA SER A 437 -7.53 -12.37 13.09
C SER A 437 -7.28 -12.33 14.61
N MET A 438 -8.31 -12.57 15.43
CA MET A 438 -8.17 -12.67 16.88
C MET A 438 -7.39 -13.92 17.30
N HIS A 439 -7.59 -15.07 16.65
CA HIS A 439 -6.74 -16.25 16.86
C HIS A 439 -5.28 -15.96 16.52
N SER A 440 -5.02 -15.21 15.45
CA SER A 440 -3.66 -14.80 15.07
C SER A 440 -3.00 -13.93 16.15
N VAL A 441 -3.73 -12.99 16.76
CA VAL A 441 -3.24 -12.20 17.91
C VAL A 441 -2.94 -13.09 19.11
N MET A 442 -3.83 -14.02 19.45
CA MET A 442 -3.60 -14.95 20.56
C MET A 442 -2.36 -15.82 20.33
N LEU A 443 -2.18 -16.36 19.12
CA LEU A 443 -0.99 -17.12 18.75
C LEU A 443 0.28 -16.27 18.83
N ALA A 444 0.25 -15.02 18.37
CA ALA A 444 1.38 -14.10 18.51
C ALA A 444 1.77 -13.90 20.00
N VAL A 445 0.79 -13.77 20.90
CA VAL A 445 1.05 -13.69 22.35
C VAL A 445 1.70 -14.97 22.87
N PHE A 446 1.21 -16.16 22.49
CA PHE A 446 1.79 -17.42 22.94
C PHE A 446 3.19 -17.69 22.37
N LEU A 447 3.43 -17.30 21.12
CA LEU A 447 4.70 -17.50 20.41
C LEU A 447 5.75 -16.44 20.76
N ASN A 448 5.38 -15.35 21.42
CA ASN A 448 6.32 -14.34 21.84
C ASN A 448 7.32 -14.92 22.87
N ASN A 449 8.59 -14.87 22.49
CA ASN A 449 9.74 -15.31 23.29
C ASN A 449 10.51 -14.13 23.89
N SER A 450 10.19 -12.91 23.47
CA SER A 450 10.94 -11.69 23.76
C SER A 450 10.65 -11.11 25.14
N SER A 451 9.59 -11.58 25.80
CA SER A 451 9.14 -11.07 27.08
C SER A 451 9.60 -11.96 28.23
N GLY A 452 9.86 -11.36 29.40
CA GLY A 452 10.44 -12.03 30.56
C GLY A 452 9.55 -13.10 31.21
N TYR A 453 9.92 -13.51 32.42
CA TYR A 453 9.29 -14.60 33.17
C TYR A 453 7.76 -14.44 33.34
N GLU A 454 7.27 -13.21 33.52
CA GLU A 454 5.84 -12.94 33.72
C GLU A 454 4.98 -13.39 32.53
N LEU A 455 5.39 -13.10 31.29
CA LEU A 455 4.65 -13.55 30.10
C LEU A 455 4.61 -15.07 30.06
N MET A 456 5.76 -15.68 30.30
CA MET A 456 5.97 -17.11 30.28
C MET A 456 5.10 -17.83 31.33
N ALA A 457 4.98 -17.28 32.54
CA ALA A 457 4.09 -17.79 33.58
C ALA A 457 2.61 -17.68 33.16
N TRP A 458 2.20 -16.54 32.60
CA TRP A 458 0.83 -16.36 32.09
C TRP A 458 0.51 -17.29 30.92
N GLN A 459 1.44 -17.47 29.98
CA GLN A 459 1.32 -18.37 28.84
C GLN A 459 1.09 -19.80 29.33
N ARG A 460 1.89 -20.27 30.28
CA ARG A 460 1.73 -21.61 30.88
C ARG A 460 0.34 -21.78 31.50
N LYS A 461 -0.07 -20.85 32.37
CA LYS A 461 -1.38 -20.89 33.04
C LYS A 461 -2.56 -20.84 32.06
N SER A 462 -2.43 -20.09 30.97
CA SER A 462 -3.52 -19.86 30.00
C SER A 462 -3.53 -20.85 28.83
N PHE A 463 -2.52 -21.72 28.72
CA PHE A 463 -2.29 -22.59 27.56
C PHE A 463 -3.47 -23.52 27.29
N LEU A 464 -3.84 -24.33 28.29
CA LEU A 464 -4.94 -25.29 28.19
C LEU A 464 -6.28 -24.59 28.02
N ASN A 465 -6.51 -23.47 28.71
CA ASN A 465 -7.75 -22.69 28.58
C ASN A 465 -7.95 -22.16 27.16
N TYR A 466 -6.89 -21.75 26.47
CA TYR A 466 -7.00 -21.31 25.09
C TYR A 466 -7.25 -22.48 24.13
N LEU A 467 -6.52 -23.58 24.29
CA LEU A 467 -6.75 -24.79 23.48
C LEU A 467 -8.17 -25.34 23.69
N SER A 468 -8.68 -25.31 24.92
CA SER A 468 -10.03 -25.78 25.21
C SER A 468 -11.08 -24.92 24.53
N THR A 469 -10.92 -23.60 24.55
CA THR A 469 -11.79 -22.70 23.78
C THR A 469 -11.74 -23.04 22.29
N ALA A 470 -10.55 -23.20 21.70
CA ALA A 470 -10.44 -23.53 20.27
C ALA A 470 -11.10 -24.89 19.93
N VAL A 471 -10.94 -25.91 20.79
CA VAL A 471 -11.61 -27.20 20.61
C VAL A 471 -13.12 -27.08 20.74
N GLU A 472 -13.65 -26.33 21.72
CA GLU A 472 -15.09 -26.09 21.85
C GLU A 472 -15.66 -25.38 20.62
N GLN A 473 -14.93 -24.38 20.09
CA GLN A 473 -15.32 -23.68 18.86
C GLN A 473 -15.36 -24.61 17.64
N TYR A 474 -14.42 -25.55 17.53
CA TYR A 474 -14.40 -26.55 16.46
C TYR A 474 -15.49 -27.62 16.64
N VAL A 475 -15.55 -28.25 17.81
CA VAL A 475 -16.36 -29.46 18.08
C VAL A 475 -17.83 -29.13 18.32
N ILE A 476 -18.11 -28.09 19.12
CA ILE A 476 -19.46 -27.77 19.61
C ILE A 476 -20.09 -26.69 18.73
N HIS A 477 -19.36 -25.62 18.45
CA HIS A 477 -19.93 -24.44 17.77
C HIS A 477 -19.75 -24.45 16.26
N ASN A 478 -18.94 -25.37 15.70
CA ASN A 478 -18.64 -25.46 14.27
C ASN A 478 -18.17 -24.11 13.66
N MET A 479 -17.41 -23.34 14.45
CA MET A 479 -16.90 -22.02 14.06
C MET A 479 -15.50 -22.09 13.46
N LEU A 480 -14.73 -23.15 13.75
CA LEU A 480 -13.41 -23.35 13.16
C LEU A 480 -13.45 -24.44 12.09
N LYS A 481 -12.68 -24.24 11.02
CA LYS A 481 -12.38 -25.24 10.00
C LYS A 481 -11.29 -26.20 10.49
N PRO A 482 -11.22 -27.43 9.95
CA PRO A 482 -10.20 -28.41 10.31
C PRO A 482 -8.76 -27.87 10.20
N GLU A 483 -8.47 -27.08 9.17
CA GLU A 483 -7.14 -26.51 8.93
C GLU A 483 -6.77 -25.47 10.00
N GLN A 484 -7.74 -24.67 10.46
CA GLN A 484 -7.53 -23.63 11.47
C GLN A 484 -7.16 -24.24 12.83
N ILE A 485 -7.90 -25.28 13.29
CA ILE A 485 -7.60 -25.93 14.57
C ILE A 485 -6.27 -26.68 14.52
N ILE A 486 -5.94 -27.33 13.41
CA ILE A 486 -4.64 -27.98 13.21
C ILE A 486 -3.51 -26.95 13.30
N HIS A 487 -3.65 -25.78 12.66
CA HIS A 487 -2.65 -24.72 12.70
C HIS A 487 -2.44 -24.16 14.11
N ILE A 488 -3.52 -23.97 14.89
CA ILE A 488 -3.44 -23.57 16.30
C ILE A 488 -2.64 -24.60 17.09
N TYR A 489 -2.95 -25.89 16.96
CA TYR A 489 -2.25 -26.95 17.66
C TYR A 489 -0.77 -27.04 17.29
N GLN A 490 -0.43 -26.98 16.00
CA GLN A 490 0.95 -26.99 15.53
C GLN A 490 1.77 -25.83 16.13
N SER A 491 1.20 -24.63 16.10
CA SER A 491 1.83 -23.41 16.64
C SER A 491 2.05 -23.52 18.15
N MET A 492 1.03 -23.97 18.89
CA MET A 492 1.08 -24.12 20.34
C MET A 492 2.03 -25.26 20.78
N ALA A 493 2.07 -26.36 20.04
CA ALA A 493 2.89 -27.53 20.35
C ALA A 493 4.39 -27.21 20.41
N PHE A 494 4.88 -26.38 19.49
CA PHE A 494 6.25 -25.89 19.51
C PHE A 494 6.59 -25.19 20.83
N ARG A 495 5.68 -24.32 21.29
CA ARG A 495 5.87 -23.50 22.50
C ARG A 495 5.81 -24.32 23.79
N MET A 496 5.02 -25.38 23.80
CA MET A 496 4.77 -26.25 24.95
C MET A 496 6.07 -26.71 25.66
N THR A 497 7.09 -27.11 24.91
CA THR A 497 8.38 -27.58 25.48
C THR A 497 9.16 -26.50 26.22
N ILE A 498 9.02 -25.25 25.78
CA ILE A 498 9.71 -24.11 26.40
C ILE A 498 9.01 -23.77 27.71
N LEU A 499 7.67 -23.76 27.69
CA LEU A 499 6.85 -23.46 28.86
C LEU A 499 6.95 -24.55 29.94
N ASP A 500 7.17 -25.80 29.55
CA ASP A 500 7.28 -26.92 30.49
C ASP A 500 8.46 -26.77 31.46
N LYS A 501 9.50 -25.99 31.09
CA LYS A 501 10.67 -25.68 31.93
C LYS A 501 10.37 -24.72 33.08
N ILE A 502 9.26 -23.99 33.03
CA ILE A 502 8.86 -23.04 34.07
C ILE A 502 8.13 -23.80 35.16
N LYS A 503 8.72 -23.95 36.35
CA LYS A 503 8.00 -24.53 37.48
C LYS A 503 7.10 -23.46 38.09
N LEU A 504 5.79 -23.63 37.99
CA LEU A 504 4.84 -22.89 38.80
C LEU A 504 4.72 -23.58 40.16
N GLU A 505 4.59 -22.78 41.22
CA GLU A 505 4.26 -23.28 42.55
C GLU A 505 2.87 -23.94 42.45
N ASP A 506 2.69 -25.12 43.07
CA ASP A 506 1.46 -25.93 43.10
C ASP A 506 1.14 -26.90 41.93
N GLU A 507 2.03 -27.07 40.94
CA GLU A 507 1.79 -28.03 39.84
C GLU A 507 2.56 -29.36 39.97
N GLU A 508 1.81 -30.48 40.09
CA GLU A 508 2.38 -31.84 40.15
C GLU A 508 2.66 -32.46 38.78
N CYS A 509 2.01 -31.97 37.71
CA CYS A 509 2.09 -32.53 36.35
C CYS A 509 2.77 -31.58 35.35
N THR A 510 3.37 -32.14 34.31
CA THR A 510 3.97 -31.37 33.22
C THR A 510 2.89 -30.87 32.25
N LEU A 511 3.06 -29.65 31.73
CA LEU A 511 2.13 -29.04 30.76
C LEU A 511 1.98 -29.94 29.53
N VAL A 512 3.07 -30.59 29.13
CA VAL A 512 3.08 -31.56 28.03
C VAL A 512 2.12 -32.71 28.30
N ARG A 513 2.18 -33.31 29.49
CA ARG A 513 1.34 -34.45 29.86
C ARG A 513 -0.13 -34.05 29.93
N GLU A 514 -0.43 -32.91 30.55
CA GLU A 514 -1.79 -32.39 30.67
C GLU A 514 -2.41 -32.11 29.29
N THR A 515 -1.66 -31.46 28.41
CA THR A 515 -2.12 -31.14 27.05
C THR A 515 -2.38 -32.39 26.22
N LEU A 516 -1.47 -33.37 26.23
CA LEU A 516 -1.65 -34.61 25.48
C LEU A 516 -2.84 -35.42 26.00
N ASN A 517 -2.99 -35.53 27.32
CA ASN A 517 -4.13 -36.22 27.92
C ASN A 517 -5.46 -35.50 27.62
N TYR A 518 -5.47 -34.17 27.69
CA TYR A 518 -6.62 -33.37 27.31
C TYR A 518 -7.01 -33.65 25.86
N THR A 519 -6.09 -33.53 24.90
CA THR A 519 -6.38 -33.77 23.48
C THR A 519 -6.80 -35.22 23.21
N TYR A 520 -6.16 -36.20 23.85
CA TYR A 520 -6.57 -37.61 23.78
C TYR A 520 -8.03 -37.81 24.18
N LEU A 521 -8.45 -37.20 25.30
CA LEU A 521 -9.84 -37.26 25.76
C LEU A 521 -10.79 -36.55 24.80
N GLN A 522 -10.38 -35.43 24.19
CA GLN A 522 -11.19 -34.74 23.19
C GLN A 522 -11.38 -35.59 21.92
N VAL A 523 -10.36 -36.32 21.45
CA VAL A 523 -10.51 -37.28 20.35
C VAL A 523 -11.53 -38.36 20.70
N LYS A 524 -11.42 -38.94 21.91
CA LYS A 524 -12.35 -39.99 22.36
C LYS A 524 -13.79 -39.50 22.48
N ASN A 525 -13.98 -38.29 23.01
CA ASN A 525 -15.30 -37.72 23.29
C ASN A 525 -15.96 -37.06 22.07
N ALA A 526 -15.21 -36.83 20.98
CA ALA A 526 -15.76 -36.26 19.75
C ALA A 526 -16.81 -37.20 19.13
N LYS A 527 -17.96 -36.63 18.75
CA LYS A 527 -19.11 -37.41 18.26
C LYS A 527 -18.97 -37.78 16.79
N PHE A 528 -18.39 -36.89 15.98
CA PHE A 528 -18.30 -37.04 14.54
C PHE A 528 -16.93 -37.56 14.10
N LYS A 529 -16.92 -38.45 13.10
CA LYS A 529 -15.69 -39.07 12.57
C LYS A 529 -14.69 -38.02 12.08
N GLU A 530 -15.13 -37.01 11.34
CA GLU A 530 -14.28 -35.94 10.83
C GLU A 530 -13.58 -35.15 11.96
N GLN A 531 -14.32 -34.89 13.05
CA GLN A 531 -13.76 -34.24 14.24
C GLN A 531 -12.72 -35.14 14.92
N LYS A 532 -13.00 -36.45 15.04
CA LYS A 532 -12.03 -37.42 15.56
C LYS A 532 -10.74 -37.44 14.72
N ILE A 533 -10.84 -37.48 13.40
CA ILE A 533 -9.69 -37.45 12.48
C ILE A 533 -8.89 -36.17 12.68
N THR A 534 -9.54 -35.02 12.70
CA THR A 534 -8.87 -33.71 12.84
C THR A 534 -8.17 -33.55 14.19
N LEU A 535 -8.84 -33.92 15.29
CA LEU A 535 -8.24 -33.90 16.62
C LEU A 535 -7.11 -34.94 16.77
N LEU A 536 -7.21 -36.09 16.09
CA LEU A 536 -6.14 -37.08 16.05
C LEU A 536 -4.91 -36.53 15.31
N LYS A 537 -5.09 -35.79 14.20
CA LYS A 537 -4.01 -35.05 13.54
C LYS A 537 -3.37 -34.03 14.48
N CYS A 538 -4.18 -33.29 15.24
CA CYS A 538 -3.67 -32.36 16.25
C CYS A 538 -2.79 -33.07 17.28
N LEU A 539 -3.20 -34.26 17.75
CA LEU A 539 -2.40 -35.09 18.66
C LEU A 539 -1.09 -35.58 18.02
N ILE A 540 -1.13 -36.00 16.75
CA ILE A 540 0.04 -36.41 15.99
C ILE A 540 1.06 -35.26 15.89
N TYR A 541 0.63 -34.04 15.55
CA TYR A 541 1.53 -32.89 15.42
C TYR A 541 2.19 -32.44 16.74
N MET A 542 1.71 -32.90 17.90
CA MET A 542 2.36 -32.64 19.18
C MET A 542 3.55 -33.58 19.46
N ILE A 543 3.63 -34.75 18.80
CA ILE A 543 4.63 -35.79 19.07
C ILE A 543 6.10 -35.32 19.03
N PRO A 544 6.54 -34.49 18.06
CA PRO A 544 7.94 -34.03 17.99
C PRO A 544 8.40 -33.26 19.23
N TYR A 545 7.45 -32.74 19.99
CA TYR A 545 7.66 -31.86 21.14
C TYR A 545 7.54 -32.60 22.47
N ILE A 546 7.47 -33.93 22.47
CA ILE A 546 7.40 -34.74 23.69
C ILE A 546 8.81 -35.18 24.12
N ASN A 547 9.01 -35.41 25.42
CA ASN A 547 10.22 -36.03 25.92
C ASN A 547 10.41 -37.45 25.33
N HIS A 548 11.63 -37.73 24.87
CA HIS A 548 12.01 -38.97 24.19
C HIS A 548 11.57 -40.25 24.90
N ALA A 549 11.59 -40.27 26.23
CA ALA A 549 11.19 -41.42 27.03
C ALA A 549 9.73 -41.87 26.82
N TYR A 550 8.84 -40.97 26.36
CA TYR A 550 7.40 -41.23 26.25
C TYR A 550 6.88 -41.30 24.81
N ILE A 551 7.74 -41.11 23.81
CA ILE A 551 7.32 -41.04 22.40
C ILE A 551 6.66 -42.34 21.96
N LEU A 552 7.28 -43.49 22.22
CA LEU A 552 6.72 -44.79 21.82
C LEU A 552 5.36 -45.06 22.49
N VAL A 553 5.20 -44.63 23.75
CA VAL A 553 3.93 -44.74 24.48
C VAL A 553 2.85 -43.92 23.77
N TRP A 554 3.15 -42.68 23.39
CA TRP A 554 2.18 -41.83 22.71
C TRP A 554 1.89 -42.25 21.27
N LEU A 555 2.88 -42.76 20.54
CA LEU A 555 2.67 -43.37 19.21
C LEU A 555 1.73 -44.59 19.31
N ASN A 556 1.91 -45.44 20.33
CA ASN A 556 0.99 -46.55 20.59
C ASN A 556 -0.41 -46.06 20.99
N ASN A 557 -0.52 -45.02 21.80
CA ASN A 557 -1.82 -44.42 22.17
C ASN A 557 -2.55 -43.82 20.96
N ILE A 558 -1.81 -43.20 20.02
CA ILE A 558 -2.37 -42.72 18.75
C ILE A 558 -2.91 -43.89 17.93
N MET A 559 -2.15 -44.99 17.85
CA MET A 559 -2.62 -46.19 17.14
C MET A 559 -3.81 -46.85 17.82
N GLN A 560 -3.86 -46.82 19.14
CA GLN A 560 -5.02 -47.28 19.89
C GLN A 560 -6.26 -46.44 19.55
N LEU A 561 -6.14 -45.10 19.54
CA LEU A 561 -7.24 -44.22 19.11
C LEU A 561 -7.63 -44.48 17.65
N PHE A 562 -6.65 -44.72 16.78
CA PHE A 562 -6.88 -45.07 15.39
C PHE A 562 -7.70 -46.36 15.26
N ASP A 563 -7.31 -47.43 15.95
CA ASP A 563 -7.95 -48.74 15.86
C ASP A 563 -9.31 -48.78 16.59
N GLN A 564 -9.46 -48.07 17.71
CA GLN A 564 -10.64 -48.17 18.59
C GLN A 564 -11.72 -47.13 18.29
N GLU A 565 -11.34 -45.89 17.94
CA GLU A 565 -12.29 -44.76 17.88
C GLU A 565 -12.74 -44.39 16.47
N LEU A 566 -11.99 -44.81 15.44
CA LEU A 566 -12.26 -44.46 14.03
C LEU A 566 -12.98 -45.56 13.23
N GLY A 567 -13.16 -46.77 13.78
CA GLY A 567 -13.95 -47.86 13.18
C GLY A 567 -13.44 -48.31 11.80
N VAL A 568 -14.35 -48.76 10.91
CA VAL A 568 -14.03 -49.03 9.50
C VAL A 568 -13.77 -47.70 8.78
N THR A 569 -12.53 -47.23 8.84
CA THR A 569 -12.01 -46.10 8.07
C THR A 569 -11.99 -46.43 6.59
N THR A 570 -12.35 -45.48 5.72
CA THR A 570 -12.11 -45.61 4.28
C THR A 570 -10.60 -45.70 4.04
N PRO A 571 -10.14 -46.39 2.98
CA PRO A 571 -8.73 -46.44 2.63
C PRO A 571 -8.07 -45.05 2.55
N ASP A 572 -8.83 -44.06 2.08
CA ASP A 572 -8.39 -42.66 1.96
C ASP A 572 -8.13 -41.99 3.33
N ASP A 573 -9.00 -42.21 4.33
CA ASP A 573 -8.81 -41.67 5.68
C ASP A 573 -7.59 -42.29 6.37
N GLN A 574 -7.37 -43.60 6.16
CA GLN A 574 -6.20 -44.31 6.67
C GLN A 574 -4.92 -43.75 6.04
N GLN A 575 -4.91 -43.60 4.72
CA GLN A 575 -3.78 -43.07 3.99
C GLN A 575 -3.45 -41.65 4.41
N LEU A 576 -4.47 -40.80 4.63
CA LEU A 576 -4.29 -39.43 5.11
C LEU A 576 -3.62 -39.36 6.48
N LEU A 577 -4.05 -40.21 7.42
CA LEU A 577 -3.48 -40.27 8.77
C LEU A 577 -2.08 -40.91 8.78
N TYR A 578 -1.84 -41.95 7.97
CA TYR A 578 -0.50 -42.50 7.80
C TYR A 578 0.46 -41.49 7.16
N ASN A 579 0.02 -40.72 6.16
CA ASN A 579 0.83 -39.64 5.60
C ASN A 579 1.17 -38.59 6.67
N THR A 580 0.18 -38.19 7.49
CA THR A 580 0.41 -37.23 8.59
C THR A 580 1.41 -37.76 9.62
N LEU A 581 1.30 -39.05 10.00
CA LEU A 581 2.28 -39.70 10.89
C LEU A 581 3.68 -39.72 10.27
N TRP A 582 3.78 -40.06 8.99
CA TRP A 582 5.04 -40.11 8.26
C TRP A 582 5.70 -38.74 8.12
N GLU A 583 4.94 -37.66 7.97
CA GLU A 583 5.46 -36.30 7.98
C GLU A 583 6.09 -35.93 9.32
N VAL A 584 5.55 -36.47 10.42
CA VAL A 584 5.95 -36.13 11.79
C VAL A 584 7.11 -36.99 12.30
N ILE A 585 7.16 -38.28 11.99
CA ILE A 585 8.16 -39.22 12.50
C ILE A 585 9.62 -38.78 12.28
N PRO A 586 10.01 -38.25 11.09
CA PRO A 586 11.36 -37.75 10.85
C PRO A 586 11.73 -36.54 11.73
N LEU A 587 10.74 -35.77 12.20
CA LEU A 587 10.95 -34.55 13.01
C LEU A 587 11.21 -34.85 14.49
N VAL A 588 11.07 -36.12 14.89
CA VAL A 588 11.18 -36.55 16.27
C VAL A 588 12.64 -36.70 16.69
N LYS A 589 13.00 -36.15 17.86
CA LYS A 589 14.39 -36.17 18.41
C LYS A 589 15.00 -37.56 18.60
N SER A 590 14.18 -38.60 18.75
CA SER A 590 14.60 -40.01 18.81
C SER A 590 14.22 -40.76 17.53
N THR A 591 14.70 -40.25 16.38
CA THR A 591 14.28 -40.68 15.05
C THR A 591 14.43 -42.19 14.86
N ASP A 592 15.50 -42.81 15.37
CA ASP A 592 15.76 -44.24 15.23
C ASP A 592 14.65 -45.12 15.83
N ALA A 593 14.23 -44.82 17.07
CA ALA A 593 13.17 -45.59 17.74
C ALA A 593 11.80 -45.39 17.08
N ALA A 594 11.49 -44.17 16.65
CA ALA A 594 10.25 -43.85 15.95
C ALA A 594 10.19 -44.47 14.55
N LEU A 595 11.32 -44.50 13.83
CA LEU A 595 11.46 -45.17 12.53
C LEU A 595 11.35 -46.69 12.67
N ILE A 596 12.02 -47.29 13.67
CA ILE A 596 11.87 -48.73 13.95
C ILE A 596 10.41 -49.06 14.21
N TRP A 597 9.73 -48.28 15.06
CA TRP A 597 8.31 -48.43 15.34
C TRP A 597 7.44 -48.31 14.07
N TRP A 598 7.74 -47.36 13.19
CA TRP A 598 7.03 -47.18 11.92
C TRP A 598 7.12 -48.42 11.02
N TYR A 599 8.34 -48.93 10.81
CA TYR A 599 8.58 -50.10 9.97
C TYR A 599 8.09 -51.39 10.60
N SER A 600 8.07 -51.50 11.94
CA SER A 600 7.55 -52.69 12.64
C SER A 600 6.04 -52.73 12.75
N THR A 601 5.38 -51.56 12.85
CA THR A 601 3.96 -51.49 13.23
C THR A 601 3.06 -51.01 12.09
N ILE A 602 3.49 -50.02 11.30
CA ILE A 602 2.64 -49.34 10.31
C ILE A 602 2.85 -49.90 8.90
N VAL A 603 4.10 -50.08 8.46
CA VAL A 603 4.41 -50.61 7.13
C VAL A 603 3.77 -51.98 6.86
N PRO A 604 3.73 -52.94 7.81
CA PRO A 604 3.00 -54.19 7.62
C PRO A 604 1.52 -53.95 7.38
N ARG A 605 0.89 -53.04 8.13
CA ARG A 605 -0.54 -52.71 8.00
C ARG A 605 -0.87 -52.10 6.63
N ILE A 606 -0.01 -51.21 6.11
CA ILE A 606 -0.17 -50.61 4.77
C ILE A 606 -0.06 -51.68 3.67
N ARG A 607 0.84 -52.67 3.83
CA ARG A 607 0.99 -53.77 2.87
C ARG A 607 -0.22 -54.70 2.87
N HIS A 608 -0.81 -54.94 4.04
CA HIS A 608 -2.01 -55.78 4.18
C HIS A 608 -3.31 -55.10 3.74
N SER A 609 -3.38 -53.76 3.67
CA SER A 609 -4.57 -53.02 3.22
C SER A 609 -4.64 -52.78 1.70
N LYS A 610 -3.56 -53.09 0.96
CA LYS A 610 -3.48 -52.98 -0.53
C LYS A 610 -3.64 -54.32 -1.26
N LEU A 611 -3.79 -55.41 -0.50
CA LEU A 611 -4.21 -56.74 -0.95
C LEU A 611 -5.69 -56.92 -0.61
#